data_AF-A0A357CSJ2-F1
#
_entry.id   AF-A0A357CSJ2-F1
#
_cell.length_a   1.000
_cell.length_b   1.000
_cell.length_c   1.000
_cell.angle_alpha   90.00
_cell.angle_beta   90.00
_cell.angle_gamma   90.00
#
_symmetry.space_group_name_H-M   'P 1'
#
loop_
_entity.id
_entity.type
_entity.pdbx_description
1 polymer ?
#
loop_
_entity_poly.entity_id
_entity_poly.type
_entity_poly.pdbx_seq_one_letter_code
_entity_poly.pdbx_strand_id
1 'polypeptide(L)'
;TSKNGQEPTVGEIATSLNIQREEVVFALDAIQDPISLFEPIYHDGGDPIFVMDQISDDKDVDNQWLEGISIREAMSRLNDREKEILKMRFFDGRTQMEVAEEIGISQAQVSRLEKTALKNIRRYIGEERTKE
;
A
#
# COMPACT_ATOMS: atom_id res chain seq x y z
N THR A 1 -40.47 17.08 2.05
CA THR A 1 -40.18 17.17 3.50
C THR A 1 -41.32 17.74 4.36
N SER A 2 -42.37 18.37 3.80
CA SER A 2 -43.44 19.06 4.58
C SER A 2 -44.60 18.19 5.14
N LYS A 3 -44.55 16.84 5.06
CA LYS A 3 -45.66 15.98 5.57
C LYS A 3 -45.32 15.18 6.84
N ASN A 4 -44.12 14.60 6.93
CA ASN A 4 -43.74 13.68 8.02
C ASN A 4 -42.47 14.11 8.77
N GLY A 5 -41.82 15.23 8.41
CA GLY A 5 -40.58 15.70 9.05
C GLY A 5 -39.36 14.78 8.89
N GLN A 6 -39.47 13.72 8.09
CA GLN A 6 -38.41 12.75 7.80
C GLN A 6 -38.09 12.74 6.30
N GLU A 7 -36.87 12.34 5.96
CA GLU A 7 -36.51 12.07 4.57
C GLU A 7 -37.31 10.88 4.04
N PRO A 8 -37.90 10.99 2.83
CA PRO A 8 -38.66 9.89 2.25
C PRO A 8 -37.73 8.73 1.90
N THR A 9 -38.20 7.52 2.17
CA THR A 9 -37.49 6.30 1.79
C THR A 9 -37.56 6.08 0.28
N VAL A 10 -36.61 5.32 -0.26
CA VAL A 10 -36.59 4.92 -1.69
C VAL A 10 -37.93 4.29 -2.11
N GLY A 11 -38.57 3.51 -1.23
CA GLY A 11 -39.86 2.89 -1.50
C GLY A 11 -41.04 3.87 -1.58
N GLU A 12 -41.05 4.91 -0.75
CA GLU A 12 -42.06 5.97 -0.79
C GLU A 12 -41.92 6.83 -2.05
N ILE A 13 -40.68 7.12 -2.46
CA ILE A 13 -40.39 7.83 -3.71
C ILE A 13 -40.88 7.01 -4.91
N ALA A 14 -40.55 5.72 -4.96
CA ALA A 14 -40.98 4.80 -6.01
C ALA A 14 -42.52 4.72 -6.12
N THR A 15 -43.20 4.59 -4.97
CA THR A 15 -44.66 4.51 -4.90
C THR A 15 -45.32 5.82 -5.35
N SER A 16 -44.76 6.96 -4.95
CA SER A 16 -45.30 8.27 -5.34
C SER A 16 -45.08 8.60 -6.81
N LEU A 17 -44.01 8.09 -7.42
CA LEU A 17 -43.66 8.34 -8.82
C LEU A 17 -44.14 7.23 -9.77
N ASN A 18 -44.70 6.15 -9.24
CA ASN A 18 -45.15 4.96 -9.98
C ASN A 18 -44.06 4.37 -10.88
N ILE A 19 -42.85 4.27 -10.33
CA ILE A 19 -41.67 3.68 -10.97
C ILE A 19 -41.09 2.57 -10.10
N GLN A 20 -40.24 1.75 -10.69
CA GLN A 20 -39.54 0.68 -9.98
C GLN A 20 -38.53 1.24 -8.99
N ARG A 21 -38.29 0.51 -7.88
CA ARG A 21 -37.35 0.93 -6.84
C ARG A 21 -35.93 1.07 -7.40
N GLU A 22 -35.56 0.18 -8.32
CA GLU A 22 -34.25 0.13 -8.96
C GLU A 22 -33.95 1.41 -9.75
N GLU A 23 -34.96 1.96 -10.44
CA GLU A 23 -34.86 3.23 -11.19
C GLU A 23 -34.60 4.41 -10.25
N VAL A 24 -35.22 4.42 -9.07
CA VAL A 24 -34.97 5.46 -8.04
C VAL A 24 -33.54 5.36 -7.51
N VAL A 25 -33.07 4.14 -7.23
CA VAL A 25 -31.68 3.93 -6.75
C VAL A 25 -30.68 4.39 -7.82
N PHE A 26 -30.91 4.00 -9.08
CA PHE A 26 -30.04 4.38 -10.18
C PHE A 26 -30.01 5.90 -10.41
N ALA A 27 -31.17 6.56 -10.34
CA ALA A 27 -31.24 8.01 -10.47
C ALA A 27 -30.55 8.75 -9.32
N LEU A 28 -30.64 8.24 -8.09
CA LEU A 28 -29.95 8.81 -6.93
C LEU A 28 -28.43 8.60 -6.99
N ASP A 29 -27.99 7.48 -7.54
CA ASP A 29 -26.57 7.19 -7.76
C ASP A 29 -25.97 8.09 -8.86
N ALA A 30 -26.72 8.31 -9.96
CA ALA A 30 -26.28 9.09 -11.11
C ALA A 30 -26.05 10.59 -10.83
N ILE A 31 -26.60 11.12 -9.74
CA ILE A 31 -26.47 12.54 -9.36
C ILE A 31 -25.41 12.77 -8.27
N GLN A 32 -24.71 11.72 -7.82
CA GLN A 32 -23.64 11.90 -6.83
C GLN A 32 -22.44 12.61 -7.44
N ASP A 33 -21.91 13.59 -6.71
CA ASP A 33 -20.68 14.25 -7.08
C ASP A 33 -19.48 13.29 -6.90
N PRO A 34 -18.50 13.32 -7.82
CA PRO A 34 -17.30 12.50 -7.69
C PRO A 34 -16.46 12.95 -6.50
N ILE A 35 -15.91 11.99 -5.76
CA ILE A 35 -14.98 12.23 -4.66
C ILE A 35 -13.58 12.47 -5.23
N SER A 36 -12.82 13.42 -4.65
CA SER A 36 -11.45 13.68 -5.06
C SER A 36 -10.51 12.57 -4.59
N LEU A 37 -9.71 12.04 -5.51
CA LEU A 37 -8.65 11.07 -5.18
C LEU A 37 -7.56 11.65 -4.26
N PHE A 38 -7.41 12.97 -4.26
CA PHE A 38 -6.45 13.71 -3.44
C PHE A 38 -7.06 14.24 -2.13
N GLU A 39 -8.25 13.76 -1.77
CA GLU A 39 -8.83 14.08 -0.48
C GLU A 39 -8.10 13.31 0.64
N PRO A 40 -7.60 13.99 1.69
CA PRO A 40 -6.93 13.31 2.80
C PRO A 40 -7.97 12.66 3.72
N ILE A 41 -7.81 11.36 3.99
CA ILE A 41 -8.71 10.56 4.82
C ILE A 41 -8.16 10.29 6.22
N TYR A 42 -6.87 10.55 6.45
CA TYR A 42 -6.24 10.44 7.77
C TYR A 42 -5.10 11.46 7.92
N HIS A 43 -4.99 12.07 9.10
CA HIS A 43 -3.92 13.00 9.46
C HIS A 43 -3.52 12.78 10.93
N ASP A 44 -2.38 12.14 11.19
CA ASP A 44 -1.78 12.08 12.54
C ASP A 44 -0.27 12.32 12.48
N GLY A 45 0.11 13.60 12.43
CA GLY A 45 1.49 14.06 12.62
C GLY A 45 2.53 13.64 11.57
N GLY A 46 2.17 12.80 10.60
CA GLY A 46 2.98 12.36 9.46
C GLY A 46 2.39 12.79 8.11
N ASP A 47 2.84 12.14 7.04
CA ASP A 47 2.32 12.39 5.69
C ASP A 47 0.82 12.01 5.61
N PRO A 48 -0.03 12.85 5.01
CA PRO A 48 -1.46 12.57 4.88
C PRO A 48 -1.71 11.35 3.99
N ILE A 49 -2.64 10.48 4.40
CA ILE A 49 -3.13 9.37 3.57
C ILE A 49 -4.27 9.91 2.71
N PHE A 50 -4.20 9.67 1.41
CA PHE A 50 -5.20 10.12 0.43
C PHE A 50 -6.14 8.98 0.00
N VAL A 51 -7.31 9.32 -0.55
CA VAL A 51 -8.25 8.33 -1.12
C VAL A 51 -7.56 7.43 -2.16
N MET A 52 -6.66 7.99 -2.98
CA MET A 52 -5.93 7.22 -4.00
C MET A 52 -5.09 6.08 -3.43
N ASP A 53 -4.59 6.21 -2.20
CA ASP A 53 -3.70 5.20 -1.59
C ASP A 53 -4.44 3.92 -1.20
N GLN A 54 -5.78 3.94 -1.16
CA GLN A 54 -6.61 2.77 -0.84
C GLN A 54 -7.21 2.08 -2.07
N ILE A 55 -7.06 2.67 -3.26
CA ILE A 55 -7.59 2.09 -4.49
C ILE A 55 -6.58 1.09 -5.03
N SER A 56 -6.95 -0.19 -5.05
CA SER A 56 -6.13 -1.24 -5.67
C SER A 56 -6.31 -1.21 -7.19
N ASP A 57 -5.21 -1.28 -7.94
CA ASP A 57 -5.23 -1.50 -9.39
C ASP A 57 -4.91 -2.96 -9.68
N ASP A 58 -5.83 -3.70 -10.30
CA ASP A 58 -5.61 -5.10 -10.72
C ASP A 58 -4.47 -5.23 -11.77
N LYS A 59 -4.01 -4.11 -12.35
CA LYS A 59 -2.85 -4.08 -13.26
C LYS A 59 -1.50 -4.12 -12.54
N ASP A 60 -1.47 -4.01 -11.22
CA ASP A 60 -0.23 -3.97 -10.45
C ASP A 60 0.28 -5.36 -10.01
N VAL A 61 -0.47 -6.43 -10.34
CA VAL A 61 -0.06 -7.81 -10.01
C VAL A 61 1.19 -8.20 -10.78
N ASP A 62 1.29 -7.81 -12.06
CA ASP A 62 2.48 -8.09 -12.90
C ASP A 62 3.70 -7.30 -12.41
N ASN A 63 3.51 -6.03 -12.02
CA ASN A 63 4.58 -5.20 -11.45
C ASN A 63 5.06 -5.76 -10.10
N GLN A 64 4.15 -6.16 -9.20
CA GLN A 64 4.52 -6.80 -7.94
C GLN A 64 5.22 -8.14 -8.16
N TRP A 65 4.81 -8.91 -9.17
CA TRP A 65 5.44 -10.19 -9.49
C TRP A 65 6.84 -10.01 -10.04
N LEU A 66 7.04 -9.07 -10.97
CA LEU A 66 8.35 -8.69 -11.51
C LEU A 66 9.26 -8.12 -10.40
N GLU A 67 8.74 -7.22 -9.56
CA GLU A 67 9.49 -6.67 -8.44
C GLU A 67 9.91 -7.77 -7.43
N GLY A 68 9.02 -8.75 -7.19
CA GLY A 68 9.31 -9.93 -6.37
C GLY A 68 10.41 -10.82 -6.96
N ILE A 69 10.50 -10.94 -8.30
CA ILE A 69 11.57 -11.68 -8.98
C ILE A 69 12.90 -10.93 -8.87
N SER A 70 12.91 -9.64 -9.18
CA SER A 70 14.09 -8.76 -9.09
C SER A 70 14.67 -8.73 -7.67
N ILE A 71 13.82 -8.61 -6.65
CA ILE A 71 14.25 -8.65 -5.25
C ILE A 71 14.84 -10.02 -4.92
N ARG A 72 14.24 -11.12 -5.38
CA ARG A 72 14.72 -12.47 -5.10
C ARG A 72 16.09 -12.73 -5.73
N GLU A 73 16.30 -12.27 -6.97
CA GLU A 73 17.61 -12.35 -7.62
C GLU A 73 18.63 -11.47 -6.90
N ALA A 74 18.29 -10.22 -6.58
CA ALA A 74 19.17 -9.32 -5.84
C ALA A 74 19.57 -9.89 -4.46
N MET A 75 18.62 -10.48 -3.74
CA MET A 75 18.87 -11.18 -2.47
C MET A 75 19.80 -12.38 -2.66
N SER A 76 19.69 -13.13 -3.76
CA SER A 76 20.56 -14.29 -4.01
C SER A 76 22.05 -13.93 -4.07
N ARG A 77 22.38 -12.71 -4.50
CA ARG A 77 23.74 -12.18 -4.67
C ARG A 77 24.36 -11.61 -3.40
N LEU A 78 23.59 -11.47 -2.33
CA LEU A 78 24.10 -11.11 -1.02
C LEU A 78 24.81 -12.29 -0.37
N ASN A 79 25.82 -12.01 0.45
CA ASN A 79 26.43 -13.04 1.27
C ASN A 79 25.49 -13.48 2.41
N ASP A 80 25.74 -14.64 3.01
CA ASP A 80 24.85 -15.23 4.01
C ASP A 80 24.63 -14.32 5.22
N ARG A 81 25.68 -13.58 5.61
CA ARG A 81 25.64 -12.66 6.74
C ARG A 81 24.77 -11.43 6.46
N GLU A 82 24.83 -10.89 5.24
CA GLU A 82 23.97 -9.80 4.79
C GLU A 82 22.50 -10.26 4.71
N LYS A 83 22.24 -11.46 4.16
CA LYS A 83 20.89 -12.05 4.11
C LYS A 83 20.29 -12.22 5.50
N GLU A 84 21.07 -12.74 6.43
CA GLU A 84 20.66 -12.96 7.81
C GLU A 84 20.33 -11.64 8.53
N ILE A 85 21.18 -10.61 8.37
CA ILE A 85 20.92 -9.27 8.91
C ILE A 85 19.63 -8.71 8.33
N LEU A 86 19.44 -8.75 7.00
CA LEU A 86 18.24 -8.21 6.37
C LEU A 86 16.97 -8.96 6.79
N LYS A 87 17.03 -10.30 6.92
CA LYS A 87 15.91 -11.10 7.41
C LYS A 87 15.50 -10.63 8.81
N MET A 88 16.44 -10.55 9.75
CA MET A 88 16.10 -10.11 11.10
C MET A 88 15.56 -8.68 11.15
N ARG A 89 16.10 -7.78 10.32
CA ARG A 89 15.72 -6.36 10.30
C ARG A 89 14.35 -6.11 9.67
N PHE A 90 14.04 -6.77 8.55
CA PHE A 90 12.87 -6.45 7.73
C PHE A 90 11.79 -7.52 7.78
N PHE A 91 12.13 -8.80 8.02
CA PHE A 91 11.16 -9.88 8.14
C PHE A 91 10.77 -10.13 9.60
N ASP A 92 11.75 -10.20 10.50
CA ASP A 92 11.50 -10.46 11.92
C ASP A 92 11.26 -9.16 12.73
N GLY A 93 11.42 -7.98 12.11
CA GLY A 93 11.12 -6.67 12.70
C GLY A 93 12.07 -6.20 13.82
N ARG A 94 13.26 -6.81 13.96
CA ARG A 94 14.20 -6.53 15.06
C ARG A 94 14.97 -5.24 14.86
N THR A 95 15.33 -4.57 15.94
CA THR A 95 16.19 -3.39 15.95
C THR A 95 17.66 -3.73 15.61
N GLN A 96 18.46 -2.74 15.16
CA GLN A 96 19.88 -2.97 14.85
C GLN A 96 20.68 -3.39 16.10
N MET A 97 20.25 -2.94 17.28
CA MET A 97 20.86 -3.32 18.55
C MET A 97 20.59 -4.79 18.88
N GLU A 98 19.35 -5.25 18.71
CA GLU A 98 19.00 -6.66 18.94
C GLU A 98 19.70 -7.59 17.94
N VAL A 99 19.85 -7.17 16.68
CA VAL A 99 20.62 -7.91 15.67
C VAL A 99 22.11 -7.93 16.00
N ALA A 100 22.65 -6.82 16.50
CA ALA A 100 24.04 -6.71 16.92
C ALA A 100 24.36 -7.66 18.08
N GLU A 101 23.44 -7.75 19.05
CA GLU A 101 23.53 -8.68 20.18
C GLU A 101 23.49 -10.13 19.72
N GLU A 102 22.58 -10.49 18.81
CA GLU A 102 22.46 -11.87 18.32
C GLU A 102 23.67 -12.33 17.48
N ILE A 103 24.17 -11.47 16.59
CA ILE A 103 25.30 -11.78 15.70
C ILE A 103 26.65 -11.62 16.41
N GLY A 104 26.69 -10.98 17.58
CA GLY A 104 27.92 -10.73 18.34
C GLY A 104 28.83 -9.69 17.68
N ILE A 105 28.26 -8.63 17.10
CA ILE A 105 29.00 -7.50 16.50
C ILE A 105 28.47 -6.16 17.03
N SER A 106 29.16 -5.06 16.76
CA SER A 106 28.66 -3.74 17.16
C SER A 106 27.47 -3.28 16.30
N GLN A 107 26.57 -2.47 16.87
CA GLN A 107 25.48 -1.84 16.12
C GLN A 107 26.00 -1.02 14.91
N ALA A 108 27.15 -0.36 15.05
CA ALA A 108 27.77 0.36 13.94
C ALA A 108 28.21 -0.58 12.81
N GLN A 109 28.66 -1.79 13.12
CA GLN A 109 28.96 -2.82 12.10
C GLN A 109 27.68 -3.34 11.44
N VAL A 110 26.61 -3.61 12.20
CA VAL A 110 25.30 -3.98 11.64
C VAL A 110 24.82 -2.90 10.67
N SER A 111 24.86 -1.63 11.08
CA SER A 111 24.46 -0.50 10.24
C SER A 111 25.25 -0.43 8.93
N ARG A 112 26.56 -0.66 8.96
CA ARG A 112 27.41 -0.69 7.75
C ARG A 112 27.07 -1.86 6.83
N LEU A 113 26.86 -3.04 7.38
CA LEU A 113 26.49 -4.23 6.62
C LEU A 113 25.10 -4.06 5.99
N GLU A 114 24.12 -3.57 6.75
CA GLU A 114 22.77 -3.26 6.25
C GLU A 114 22.82 -2.25 5.11
N LYS A 115 23.57 -1.15 5.25
CA LYS A 115 23.76 -0.16 4.17
C LYS A 115 24.39 -0.76 2.92
N THR A 116 25.38 -1.64 3.11
CA THR A 116 26.09 -2.29 1.99
C THR A 116 25.17 -3.25 1.26
N ALA A 117 24.43 -4.08 2.01
CA ALA A 117 23.44 -5.01 1.47
C ALA A 117 22.34 -4.27 0.70
N LEU A 118 21.76 -3.21 1.27
CA LEU A 118 20.74 -2.39 0.60
C LEU A 118 21.29 -1.69 -0.67
N LYS A 119 22.53 -1.22 -0.64
CA LYS A 119 23.19 -0.65 -1.82
C LYS A 119 23.36 -1.70 -2.92
N ASN A 120 23.76 -2.91 -2.57
CA ASN A 120 23.89 -4.02 -3.50
C ASN A 120 22.54 -4.39 -4.10
N ILE A 121 21.48 -4.51 -3.29
CA ILE A 121 20.11 -4.78 -3.76
C ILE A 121 19.67 -3.71 -4.77
N ARG A 122 19.81 -2.43 -4.42
CA ARG A 122 19.41 -1.32 -5.30
C ARG A 122 20.17 -1.32 -6.62
N ARG A 123 21.45 -1.68 -6.62
CA ARG A 123 22.24 -1.78 -7.85
C ARG A 123 21.69 -2.87 -8.76
N TYR A 124 21.38 -4.06 -8.23
CA TYR A 124 20.87 -5.15 -9.05
C TYR A 124 19.48 -4.86 -9.62
N ILE A 125 18.58 -4.28 -8.82
CA ILE A 125 17.26 -3.86 -9.30
C ILE A 125 17.37 -2.73 -10.35
N GLY A 126 18.30 -1.78 -10.16
CA GLY A 126 18.52 -0.69 -11.12
C GLY A 126 19.19 -1.12 -12.43
N GLU A 127 20.03 -2.15 -12.40
CA GLU A 127 20.66 -2.75 -13.58
C GLU A 127 19.66 -3.56 -14.44
N GLU A 128 18.58 -4.07 -13.86
CA GLU A 128 17.50 -4.74 -14.60
C GLU A 128 16.62 -3.73 -15.34
N ARG A 129 16.26 -2.60 -14.71
CA ARG A 129 15.42 -1.56 -15.33
C ARG A 129 16.09 -0.80 -16.50
N THR A 130 17.39 -0.97 -16.71
CA THR A 130 18.14 -0.33 -17.82
C THR A 130 18.38 -1.27 -19.00
N LYS A 131 17.96 -2.54 -18.92
CA LYS A 131 18.12 -3.54 -19.98
C LYS A 131 16.84 -3.82 -20.77
N GLU A 132 15.72 -3.20 -20.39
CA GLU A 132 14.46 -3.16 -21.15
C GLU A 132 14.32 -1.84 -21.90
#